data_AF-A0A7K3PLM5-F1
#
_entry.id   AF-A0A7K3PLM5-F1
#
_cell.length_a   1.000
_cell.length_b   1.000
_cell.length_c   1.000
_cell.angle_alpha   90.00
_cell.angle_beta   90.00
_cell.angle_gamma   90.00
#
_symmetry.space_group_name_H-M   'P 1'
#
loop_
_entity.id
_entity.type
_entity.pdbx_description
1 polymer ?
#
loop_
_entity_poly.entity_id
_entity_poly.type
_entity_poly.pdbx_seq_one_letter_code
_entity_poly.pdbx_strand_id
1 'polypeptide(L)'
;MRPRATTPQETTAPRPATAPRARATARRADGDGDGPPGRARRTGVLLVLLSLASAVACCLVFTWWLPADGERYQDYRAAGPCPSSALTMGHTDCLSTWRLTVEKTVNRTAGKESVHDATLTYRDSWRGTVHFNGSGPLLERLEPGDRVTATAWRGEIMVLAGDGVRQDTLEAPRDELQMNAAVGVLAGLVAVQCLVFGAVRLAGPRDHGPLTWEPYGRWVLFSLFGVCFAVGFAAVWTRVPWWTVPLAAVPLAGCAALWFRLRLRRHPRRQG
;
A
#
# COMPACT_ATOMS: atom_id res chain seq x y z
N MET A 1 -83.32 43.01 -36.17
CA MET A 1 -84.30 42.27 -37.01
C MET A 1 -83.75 42.22 -38.44
N ARG A 2 -83.81 41.02 -39.03
CA ARG A 2 -83.41 40.51 -40.38
C ARG A 2 -83.70 41.43 -41.60
N PRO A 3 -83.34 41.05 -42.86
CA PRO A 3 -82.19 40.29 -43.41
C PRO A 3 -81.70 40.83 -44.79
N ARG A 4 -80.59 40.32 -45.36
CA ARG A 4 -80.58 39.92 -46.79
C ARG A 4 -79.38 39.03 -47.14
N ALA A 5 -79.72 37.90 -47.73
CA ALA A 5 -78.83 36.94 -48.36
C ALA A 5 -78.50 37.37 -49.79
N THR A 6 -77.33 36.95 -50.28
CA THR A 6 -77.07 36.76 -51.71
C THR A 6 -76.41 35.39 -51.91
N THR A 7 -76.81 34.78 -53.01
CA THR A 7 -76.86 33.38 -53.44
C THR A 7 -75.51 32.80 -53.97
N PRO A 8 -75.48 31.50 -54.35
CA PRO A 8 -74.29 30.63 -54.47
C PRO A 8 -73.83 30.37 -55.92
N GLN A 9 -72.61 29.83 -56.07
CA GLN A 9 -72.06 28.99 -57.16
C GLN A 9 -70.56 28.78 -56.84
N GLU A 10 -69.82 27.70 -57.11
CA GLU A 10 -70.01 26.45 -57.86
C GLU A 10 -68.82 25.50 -57.56
N THR A 11 -69.00 24.21 -57.84
CA THR A 11 -67.99 23.30 -58.43
C THR A 11 -66.84 22.69 -57.58
N THR A 12 -67.11 21.44 -57.17
CA THR A 12 -66.34 20.20 -57.43
C THR A 12 -64.93 20.00 -56.84
N ALA A 13 -64.82 18.93 -56.03
CA ALA A 13 -63.60 18.37 -55.43
C ALA A 13 -62.65 17.69 -56.48
N PRO A 14 -61.36 17.40 -56.19
CA PRO A 14 -60.99 16.33 -55.23
C PRO A 14 -59.74 16.59 -54.36
N ARG A 15 -59.65 15.80 -53.28
CA ARG A 15 -58.49 15.56 -52.40
C ARG A 15 -57.20 15.26 -53.19
N PRO A 16 -55.99 15.60 -52.68
CA PRO A 16 -55.41 14.89 -51.53
C PRO A 16 -54.81 15.78 -50.43
N ALA A 17 -54.93 15.28 -49.20
CA ALA A 17 -54.37 15.86 -48.00
C ALA A 17 -52.83 15.78 -48.04
N THR A 18 -52.19 16.92 -48.17
CA THR A 18 -50.75 17.08 -47.93
C THR A 18 -50.51 17.01 -46.44
N ALA A 19 -49.90 15.92 -45.98
CA ALA A 19 -49.51 15.69 -44.60
C ALA A 19 -48.57 16.81 -44.09
N PRO A 20 -48.83 17.43 -42.92
CA PRO A 20 -47.81 18.22 -42.26
C PRO A 20 -46.74 17.27 -41.70
N ARG A 21 -45.51 17.40 -42.21
CA ARG A 21 -44.29 16.83 -41.64
C ARG A 21 -44.20 17.21 -40.17
N ALA A 22 -44.65 16.31 -39.30
CA ALA A 22 -44.30 16.31 -37.90
C ALA A 22 -42.78 16.12 -37.82
N ARG A 23 -42.04 17.20 -37.54
CA ARG A 23 -40.69 17.10 -37.00
C ARG A 23 -40.81 16.48 -35.61
N ALA A 24 -40.85 15.15 -35.59
CA ALA A 24 -40.50 14.39 -34.40
C ALA A 24 -39.05 14.72 -34.11
N THR A 25 -38.82 15.57 -33.12
CA THR A 25 -37.58 15.62 -32.34
C THR A 25 -37.43 14.24 -31.70
N ALA A 26 -36.86 13.31 -32.48
CA ALA A 26 -36.32 12.09 -31.96
C ALA A 26 -35.28 12.50 -30.92
N ARG A 27 -35.67 12.37 -29.64
CA ARG A 27 -34.75 12.19 -28.53
C ARG A 27 -33.72 11.15 -28.97
N ARG A 28 -32.53 11.62 -29.36
CA ARG A 28 -31.30 10.83 -29.30
C ARG A 28 -31.00 10.62 -27.81
N ALA A 29 -31.72 9.68 -27.23
CA ALA A 29 -31.36 9.02 -26.00
C ALA A 29 -31.03 7.58 -26.41
N ASP A 30 -29.85 7.41 -27.00
CA ASP A 30 -29.16 6.12 -27.02
C ASP A 30 -27.74 6.41 -26.54
N GLY A 31 -27.66 6.67 -25.24
CA GLY A 31 -26.45 6.50 -24.47
C GLY A 31 -26.40 5.05 -24.03
N ASP A 32 -26.21 4.13 -24.98
CA ASP A 32 -25.94 2.74 -24.64
C ASP A 32 -24.43 2.65 -24.33
N GLY A 33 -24.12 2.88 -23.06
CA GLY A 33 -22.78 2.79 -22.50
C GLY A 33 -22.32 1.33 -22.41
N ASP A 34 -22.32 0.60 -23.51
CA ASP A 34 -21.90 -0.78 -23.57
C ASP A 34 -20.42 -0.85 -23.96
N GLY A 35 -19.55 -0.79 -22.94
CA GLY A 35 -18.17 -1.23 -23.10
C GLY A 35 -18.14 -2.72 -23.46
N PRO A 36 -17.24 -3.19 -24.35
CA PRO A 36 -17.27 -4.56 -24.84
C PRO A 36 -17.13 -5.59 -23.69
N PRO A 37 -17.91 -6.70 -23.69
CA PRO A 37 -17.97 -7.69 -22.60
C PRO A 37 -16.61 -8.31 -22.25
N GLY A 38 -15.67 -8.29 -23.20
CA GLY A 38 -14.29 -8.73 -22.97
C GLY A 38 -13.52 -7.90 -21.95
N ARG A 39 -13.84 -6.61 -21.78
CA ARG A 39 -13.13 -5.71 -20.84
C ARG A 39 -13.43 -6.08 -19.39
N ALA A 40 -14.70 -6.29 -19.05
CA ALA A 40 -15.13 -6.67 -17.70
C ALA A 40 -14.55 -8.03 -17.27
N ARG A 41 -14.57 -9.02 -18.17
CA ARG A 41 -14.00 -10.34 -17.92
C ARG A 41 -12.47 -10.30 -17.75
N ARG A 42 -11.75 -9.54 -18.59
CA ARG A 42 -10.30 -9.35 -18.44
C ARG A 42 -9.95 -8.67 -17.12
N THR A 43 -10.70 -7.65 -16.71
CA THR A 43 -10.50 -7.01 -15.41
C THR A 43 -10.79 -7.96 -14.24
N GLY A 44 -11.83 -8.79 -14.34
CA GLY A 44 -12.12 -9.82 -13.34
C GLY A 44 -10.97 -10.82 -13.19
N VAL A 45 -10.43 -11.34 -14.30
CA VAL A 45 -9.25 -12.23 -14.29
C VAL A 45 -8.04 -11.53 -13.68
N LEU A 46 -7.75 -10.28 -14.05
CA LEU A 46 -6.63 -9.52 -13.50
C LEU A 46 -6.74 -9.36 -11.97
N LEU A 47 -7.95 -9.08 -11.45
CA LEU A 47 -8.18 -8.97 -10.02
C LEU A 47 -8.01 -10.31 -9.30
N VAL A 48 -8.41 -11.43 -9.90
CA VAL A 48 -8.16 -12.76 -9.33
C VAL A 48 -6.66 -13.08 -9.31
N LEU A 49 -5.91 -12.75 -10.36
CA LEU A 49 -4.46 -12.92 -10.39
C LEU A 49 -3.77 -12.04 -9.34
N LEU A 50 -4.21 -10.79 -9.19
CA LEU A 50 -3.70 -9.88 -8.16
C LEU A 50 -4.03 -10.39 -6.75
N SER A 51 -5.23 -10.97 -6.56
CA SER A 51 -5.62 -11.61 -5.32
C SER A 51 -4.68 -12.76 -4.97
N LEU A 52 -4.40 -13.64 -5.94
CA LEU A 52 -3.49 -14.76 -5.75
C LEU A 52 -2.07 -14.29 -5.40
N ALA A 53 -1.53 -13.31 -6.15
CA ALA A 53 -0.22 -12.74 -5.86
C ALA A 53 -0.16 -12.12 -4.46
N SER A 54 -1.20 -11.40 -4.06
CA SER A 54 -1.30 -10.78 -2.74
C SER A 54 -1.45 -11.82 -1.61
N ALA A 55 -2.16 -12.93 -1.86
CA ALA A 55 -2.27 -14.04 -0.92
C ALA A 55 -0.94 -14.78 -0.74
N VAL A 56 -0.19 -14.99 -1.83
CA VAL A 56 1.16 -15.55 -1.78
C VAL A 56 2.09 -14.62 -0.99
N ALA A 57 2.04 -13.31 -1.23
CA ALA A 57 2.82 -12.34 -0.47
C ALA A 57 2.49 -12.38 1.04
N CYS A 58 1.20 -12.40 1.40
CA CYS A 58 0.76 -12.58 2.79
C CYS A 58 1.32 -13.87 3.40
N CYS A 59 1.22 -14.98 2.68
CA CYS A 59 1.75 -16.27 3.13
C CYS A 59 3.26 -16.19 3.38
N LEU A 60 4.04 -15.70 2.41
CA LEU A 60 5.50 -15.55 2.54
C LEU A 60 5.89 -14.68 3.74
N VAL A 61 5.16 -13.60 3.99
CA VAL A 61 5.41 -12.71 5.14
C VAL A 61 5.24 -13.48 6.45
N PHE A 62 4.15 -14.23 6.62
CA PHE A 62 3.87 -14.91 7.90
C PHE A 62 4.61 -16.24 8.09
N THR A 63 4.93 -16.96 7.01
CA THR A 63 5.54 -18.29 7.12
C THR A 63 7.05 -18.29 7.06
N TRP A 64 7.65 -17.30 6.39
CA TRP A 64 9.09 -17.22 6.23
C TRP A 64 9.65 -15.94 6.85
N TRP A 65 9.16 -14.78 6.42
CA TRP A 65 9.81 -13.51 6.74
C TRP A 65 9.73 -13.19 8.24
N LEU A 66 8.54 -13.19 8.84
CA LEU A 66 8.38 -12.90 10.27
C LEU A 66 9.15 -13.87 11.17
N PRO A 67 9.06 -15.21 10.98
CA PRO A 67 9.84 -16.15 11.76
C PRO A 67 11.34 -15.92 11.63
N ALA A 68 11.85 -15.74 10.40
CA ALA A 68 13.28 -15.52 10.16
C ALA A 68 13.79 -14.23 10.81
N ASP A 69 13.03 -13.13 10.73
CA ASP A 69 13.39 -11.87 11.39
C ASP A 69 13.35 -12.01 12.92
N GLY A 70 12.34 -12.71 13.44
CA GLY A 70 12.21 -12.98 14.87
C GLY A 70 13.37 -13.81 15.42
N GLU A 71 13.74 -14.90 14.74
CA GLU A 71 14.89 -15.73 15.09
C GLU A 71 16.19 -14.94 15.02
N ARG A 72 16.41 -14.19 13.93
CA ARG A 72 17.60 -13.34 13.77
C ARG A 72 17.73 -12.30 14.88
N TYR A 73 16.61 -11.72 15.32
CA TYR A 73 16.58 -10.78 16.44
C TYR A 73 16.92 -11.44 17.77
N GLN A 74 16.39 -12.64 18.05
CA GLN A 74 16.71 -13.39 19.27
C GLN A 74 18.17 -13.83 19.29
N ASP A 75 18.69 -14.32 18.16
CA ASP A 75 20.10 -14.68 17.99
C ASP A 75 21.02 -13.49 18.30
N TYR A 76 20.72 -12.33 17.70
CA TYR A 76 21.49 -11.11 17.95
C TYR A 76 21.44 -10.67 19.42
N ARG A 77 20.27 -10.80 20.07
CA ARG A 77 20.13 -10.49 21.50
C ARG A 77 20.88 -11.45 22.41
N ALA A 78 21.01 -12.71 22.00
CA ALA A 78 21.74 -13.73 22.74
C ALA A 78 23.26 -13.68 22.47
N ALA A 79 23.69 -13.00 21.40
CA ALA A 79 25.09 -12.91 21.01
C ALA A 79 25.94 -12.22 22.08
N GLY A 80 26.94 -12.93 22.59
CA GLY A 80 27.96 -12.39 23.50
C GLY A 80 29.14 -11.76 22.75
N PRO A 81 30.03 -11.02 23.45
CA PRO A 81 31.26 -10.50 22.86
C PRO A 81 32.18 -11.64 22.40
N CYS A 82 32.85 -11.45 21.26
CA CYS A 82 33.82 -12.42 20.76
C CYS A 82 35.03 -12.54 21.70
N PRO A 83 35.59 -13.74 21.88
CA PRO A 83 36.87 -13.90 22.57
C PRO A 83 37.96 -13.13 21.81
N SER A 84 38.91 -12.55 22.53
CA SER A 84 39.94 -11.63 22.01
C SER A 84 40.81 -12.19 20.88
N SER A 85 40.81 -13.51 20.66
CA SER A 85 41.51 -14.20 19.57
C SER A 85 40.74 -14.24 18.25
N ALA A 86 39.44 -13.89 18.23
CA ALA A 86 38.57 -13.95 17.05
C ALA A 86 38.37 -12.57 16.39
N LEU A 87 39.39 -11.73 16.38
CA LEU A 87 39.38 -10.40 15.74
C LEU A 87 39.62 -10.52 14.22
N THR A 88 38.93 -11.41 13.52
CA THR A 88 38.87 -11.40 12.06
C THR A 88 37.50 -10.88 11.66
N MET A 89 37.46 -9.84 10.82
CA MET A 89 36.22 -9.23 10.37
C MET A 89 35.56 -10.22 9.41
N GLY A 90 34.65 -11.03 9.95
CA GLY A 90 34.09 -12.19 9.26
C GLY A 90 32.76 -12.62 9.85
N HIS A 91 32.18 -13.63 9.22
CA HIS A 91 30.87 -14.17 9.61
C HIS A 91 31.01 -15.00 10.89
N THR A 92 30.94 -14.31 12.03
CA THR A 92 30.98 -14.91 13.37
C THR A 92 29.68 -14.65 14.12
N ASP A 93 29.22 -15.63 14.89
CA ASP A 93 27.97 -15.53 15.68
C ASP A 93 28.11 -14.71 16.97
N CYS A 94 29.28 -14.13 17.22
CA CYS A 94 29.56 -13.28 18.37
C CYS A 94 29.69 -11.80 17.97
N LEU A 95 29.55 -10.90 18.94
CA LEU A 95 29.71 -9.46 18.74
C LEU A 95 31.20 -9.10 18.75
N SER A 96 31.69 -8.57 17.63
CA SER A 96 33.06 -8.08 17.51
C SER A 96 33.09 -6.56 17.43
N THR A 97 34.03 -5.93 18.13
CA THR A 97 34.17 -4.47 18.16
C THR A 97 35.42 -4.03 17.42
N TRP A 98 35.25 -3.09 16.51
CA TRP A 98 36.28 -2.62 15.59
C TRP A 98 36.41 -1.10 15.66
N ARG A 99 37.63 -0.60 15.55
CA ARG A 99 37.89 0.84 15.37
C ARG A 99 38.08 1.12 13.89
N LEU A 100 37.11 1.81 13.30
CA LEU A 100 37.09 2.16 11.88
C LEU A 100 37.29 3.67 11.72
N THR A 101 37.73 4.07 10.54
CA THR A 101 37.83 5.48 10.16
C THR A 101 36.72 5.80 9.16
N VAL A 102 36.07 6.94 9.34
CA VAL A 102 35.08 7.43 8.38
C VAL A 102 35.82 7.95 7.15
N GLU A 103 35.52 7.40 5.98
CA GLU A 103 36.05 7.90 4.71
C GLU A 103 35.12 8.94 4.09
N LYS A 104 33.81 8.69 4.18
CA LYS A 104 32.80 9.54 3.56
C LYS A 104 31.48 9.41 4.31
N THR A 105 30.78 10.52 4.45
CA THR A 105 29.39 10.56 4.90
C THR A 105 28.50 11.14 3.81
N VAL A 106 27.34 10.53 3.62
CA VAL A 106 26.30 11.00 2.71
C VAL A 106 25.04 11.17 3.52
N ASN A 107 24.71 12.42 3.81
CA ASN A 107 23.44 12.79 4.40
C ASN A 107 22.73 13.74 3.44
N ARG A 108 21.83 13.20 2.61
CA ARG A 108 21.08 13.96 1.62
C ARG A 108 19.60 13.72 1.82
N THR A 109 18.87 14.80 2.05
CA THR A 109 17.41 14.79 2.02
C THR A 109 16.97 15.68 0.86
N ALA A 110 16.58 15.08 -0.26
CA ALA A 110 16.17 15.81 -1.46
C ALA A 110 14.80 15.32 -1.95
N GLY A 111 13.77 16.13 -1.70
CA GLY A 111 12.40 15.82 -2.13
C GLY A 111 11.85 14.57 -1.46
N LYS A 112 11.61 13.50 -2.24
CA LYS A 112 11.08 12.21 -1.76
C LYS A 112 12.18 11.18 -1.44
N GLU A 113 13.44 11.50 -1.72
CA GLU A 113 14.56 10.57 -1.56
C GLU A 113 15.48 11.08 -0.44
N SER A 114 15.73 10.20 0.52
CA SER A 114 16.62 10.45 1.65
C SER A 114 17.67 9.36 1.69
N VAL A 115 18.95 9.75 1.60
CA VAL A 115 20.11 8.85 1.64
C VAL A 115 20.95 9.20 2.86
N HIS A 116 21.21 8.21 3.71
CA HIS A 116 21.87 8.35 5.00
C HIS A 116 22.91 7.23 5.16
N ASP A 117 24.09 7.45 4.58
CA ASP A 117 25.13 6.42 4.46
C ASP A 117 26.45 6.93 5.04
N ALA A 118 27.24 6.01 5.60
CA ALA A 118 28.65 6.25 5.92
C ALA A 118 29.53 5.17 5.30
N THR A 119 30.59 5.58 4.61
CA THR A 119 31.65 4.69 4.14
C THR A 119 32.75 4.67 5.18
N LEU A 120 33.09 3.46 5.63
CA LEU A 120 34.06 3.19 6.68
C LEU A 120 35.24 2.41 6.11
N THR A 121 36.43 2.69 6.62
CA THR A 121 37.67 2.00 6.27
C THR A 121 38.38 1.47 7.51
N TYR A 122 39.03 0.31 7.39
CA TYR A 122 39.91 -0.26 8.41
C TYR A 122 41.34 -0.35 7.90
N ARG A 123 42.22 0.55 8.36
CA ARG A 123 43.66 0.56 8.07
C ARG A 123 43.97 0.31 6.58
N ASP A 124 43.15 0.87 5.69
CA ASP A 124 43.20 0.74 4.23
C ASP A 124 43.05 -0.69 3.67
N SER A 125 42.79 -1.67 4.53
CA SER A 125 42.67 -3.10 4.17
C SER A 125 41.23 -3.55 3.93
N TRP A 126 40.25 -2.83 4.48
CA TRP A 126 38.83 -3.11 4.32
C TRP A 126 38.06 -1.80 4.15
N ARG A 127 37.06 -1.81 3.28
CA ARG A 127 36.14 -0.71 3.02
C ARG A 127 34.72 -1.25 2.95
N GLY A 128 33.80 -0.62 3.67
CA GLY A 128 32.39 -0.96 3.64
C GLY A 128 31.50 0.26 3.81
N THR A 129 30.31 0.22 3.20
CA THR A 129 29.29 1.24 3.38
C THR A 129 28.25 0.72 4.35
N VAL A 130 27.87 1.55 5.32
CA VAL A 130 26.78 1.28 6.26
C VAL A 130 25.64 2.24 5.99
N HIS A 131 24.42 1.73 6.09
CA HIS A 131 23.20 2.49 5.86
C HIS A 131 22.49 2.76 7.19
N PHE A 132 21.86 3.94 7.30
CA PHE A 132 21.11 4.35 8.48
C PHE A 132 19.64 4.63 8.12
N ASN A 133 18.74 4.42 9.07
CA ASN A 133 17.31 4.72 8.92
C ASN A 133 16.98 6.22 9.03
N GLY A 134 17.99 7.09 8.92
CA GLY A 134 17.84 8.52 9.14
C GLY A 134 19.18 9.20 9.44
N SER A 135 19.14 10.53 9.40
CA SER A 135 20.28 11.40 9.72
C SER A 135 20.87 11.14 11.10
N GLY A 136 20.01 10.85 12.10
CA GLY A 136 20.39 10.48 13.46
C GLY A 136 21.40 11.40 14.16
N PRO A 137 21.65 11.22 15.47
CA PRO A 137 22.54 12.12 16.19
C PRO A 137 24.03 11.88 15.89
N LEU A 138 24.39 10.68 15.40
CA LEU A 138 25.79 10.34 15.09
C LEU A 138 26.14 10.75 13.66
N LEU A 139 25.38 10.30 12.66
CA LEU A 139 25.72 10.54 11.25
C LEU A 139 25.74 12.03 10.89
N GLU A 140 24.95 12.88 11.55
CA GLU A 140 25.02 14.34 11.41
C GLU A 140 26.34 14.97 11.87
N ARG A 141 27.09 14.29 12.75
CA ARG A 141 28.34 14.78 13.34
C ARG A 141 29.58 14.14 12.75
N LEU A 142 29.41 13.04 12.01
CA LEU A 142 30.53 12.29 11.44
C LEU A 142 31.14 13.05 10.26
N GLU A 143 32.42 13.35 10.40
CA GLU A 143 33.25 13.95 9.37
C GLU A 143 34.23 12.90 8.79
N PRO A 144 34.61 13.04 7.51
CA PRO A 144 35.71 12.26 6.94
C PRO A 144 36.98 12.40 7.79
N GLY A 145 37.54 11.27 8.23
CA GLY A 145 38.72 11.19 9.09
C GLY A 145 38.42 10.78 10.53
N ASP A 146 37.16 10.84 10.96
CA ASP A 146 36.77 10.49 12.32
C ASP A 146 36.99 9.02 12.64
N ARG A 147 37.41 8.74 13.88
CA ARG A 147 37.57 7.38 14.40
C ARG A 147 36.31 6.97 15.14
N VAL A 148 35.65 5.96 14.60
CA VAL A 148 34.41 5.40 15.14
C VAL A 148 34.61 3.98 15.61
N THR A 149 33.80 3.58 16.58
CA THR A 149 33.73 2.21 17.08
C THR A 149 32.54 1.52 16.43
N ALA A 150 32.78 0.50 15.62
CA ALA A 150 31.76 -0.33 15.00
C ALA A 150 31.60 -1.64 15.76
N THR A 151 30.36 -2.03 16.05
CA THR A 151 30.04 -3.37 16.54
C THR A 151 29.47 -4.17 15.39
N ALA A 152 30.13 -5.28 15.06
CA ALA A 152 29.75 -6.15 13.97
C ALA A 152 29.27 -7.51 14.48
N TRP A 153 28.29 -8.08 13.79
CA TRP A 153 27.74 -9.42 14.04
C TRP A 153 27.50 -10.09 12.68
N ARG A 154 27.93 -11.35 12.53
CA ARG A 154 27.80 -12.09 11.25
C ARG A 154 28.35 -11.34 10.02
N GLY A 155 29.38 -10.50 10.21
CA GLY A 155 30.03 -9.73 9.16
C GLY A 155 29.33 -8.42 8.77
N GLU A 156 28.19 -8.11 9.37
CA GLU A 156 27.47 -6.84 9.18
C GLU A 156 27.70 -5.92 10.38
N ILE A 157 27.78 -4.61 10.13
CA ILE A 157 27.93 -3.61 11.21
C ILE A 157 26.53 -3.32 11.74
N MET A 158 26.29 -3.69 13.00
CA MET A 158 25.01 -3.51 13.69
C MET A 158 24.90 -2.10 14.29
N VAL A 159 26.03 -1.58 14.77
CA VAL A 159 26.05 -0.35 15.57
C VAL A 159 27.31 0.43 15.26
N LEU A 160 27.16 1.74 15.10
CA LEU A 160 28.26 2.68 15.06
C LEU A 160 28.22 3.59 16.28
N ALA A 161 29.39 3.87 16.86
CA ALA A 161 29.55 4.78 17.99
C ALA A 161 30.73 5.73 17.76
N GLY A 162 30.53 7.01 18.04
CA GLY A 162 31.54 8.07 17.93
C GLY A 162 31.18 9.21 18.87
N ASP A 163 32.18 9.84 19.48
CA ASP A 163 32.01 11.01 20.37
C ASP A 163 30.94 10.84 21.46
N GLY A 164 30.88 9.65 22.06
CA GLY A 164 29.91 9.33 23.11
C GLY A 164 28.47 9.13 22.62
N VAL A 165 28.22 9.24 21.31
CA VAL A 165 26.92 8.96 20.68
C VAL A 165 26.96 7.59 20.02
N ARG A 166 25.86 6.87 20.13
CA ARG A 166 25.65 5.55 19.50
C ARG A 166 24.45 5.63 18.57
N GLN A 167 24.57 5.02 17.40
CA GLN A 167 23.49 4.91 16.42
C GLN A 167 23.50 3.53 15.77
N ASP A 168 22.32 2.91 15.73
CA ASP A 168 22.13 1.62 15.08
C ASP A 168 22.01 1.80 13.55
N THR A 169 22.53 0.84 12.80
CA THR A 169 22.46 0.81 11.33
C THR A 169 21.12 0.21 10.86
N LEU A 170 20.93 0.10 9.54
CA LEU A 170 19.82 -0.65 8.94
C LEU A 170 20.00 -2.17 9.04
N GLU A 171 21.25 -2.63 9.10
CA GLU A 171 21.60 -4.05 9.20
C GLU A 171 21.32 -4.62 10.60
N ALA A 172 21.20 -3.75 11.62
CA ALA A 172 20.85 -4.12 12.98
C ALA A 172 19.47 -4.82 13.01
N PRO A 173 19.37 -6.09 13.47
CA PRO A 173 18.08 -6.73 13.68
C PRO A 173 17.27 -5.92 14.70
N ARG A 174 16.05 -5.53 14.34
CA ARG A 174 15.13 -4.78 15.20
C ARG A 174 13.92 -5.62 15.56
N ASP A 175 13.32 -5.28 16.70
CA ASP A 175 11.98 -5.75 17.04
C ASP A 175 10.92 -4.92 16.30
N GLU A 176 10.98 -4.92 14.96
CA GLU A 176 9.99 -4.29 14.08
C GLU A 176 9.00 -5.31 13.51
N LEU A 177 8.85 -6.46 14.18
CA LEU A 177 7.93 -7.53 13.77
C LEU A 177 6.48 -7.03 13.61
N GLN A 178 6.07 -5.98 14.34
CA GLN A 178 4.74 -5.38 14.23
C GLN A 178 4.50 -4.75 12.85
N MET A 179 5.50 -4.05 12.28
CA MET A 179 5.36 -3.40 10.98
C MET A 179 5.32 -4.46 9.87
N ASN A 180 6.19 -5.47 9.95
CA ASN A 180 6.19 -6.60 9.01
C ASN A 180 4.87 -7.38 9.09
N ALA A 181 4.32 -7.59 10.30
CA ALA A 181 2.99 -8.18 10.48
C ALA A 181 1.90 -7.34 9.81
N ALA A 182 1.93 -6.01 9.97
CA ALA A 182 0.97 -5.10 9.35
C ALA A 182 0.99 -5.17 7.82
N VAL A 183 2.18 -5.30 7.22
CA VAL A 183 2.35 -5.51 5.76
C VAL A 183 1.71 -6.83 5.34
N GLY A 184 1.94 -7.92 6.08
CA GLY A 184 1.31 -9.22 5.82
C GLY A 184 -0.21 -9.16 5.89
N VAL A 185 -0.77 -8.53 6.93
CA VAL A 185 -2.22 -8.35 7.09
C VAL A 185 -2.81 -7.53 5.93
N LEU A 186 -2.15 -6.43 5.56
CA LEU A 186 -2.58 -5.59 4.45
C LEU A 186 -2.63 -6.40 3.15
N ALA A 187 -1.59 -7.20 2.86
CA ALA A 187 -1.58 -8.07 1.70
C ALA A 187 -2.72 -9.10 1.73
N GLY A 188 -3.03 -9.68 2.89
CA GLY A 188 -4.17 -10.57 3.07
C GLY A 188 -5.52 -9.89 2.80
N LEU A 189 -5.73 -8.68 3.34
CA LEU A 189 -6.96 -7.92 3.15
C LEU A 189 -7.14 -7.47 1.69
N VAL A 190 -6.06 -7.04 1.02
CA VAL A 190 -6.07 -6.73 -0.41
C VAL A 190 -6.40 -7.96 -1.24
N ALA A 191 -5.88 -9.13 -0.87
CA ALA A 191 -6.18 -10.39 -1.55
C ALA A 191 -7.69 -10.71 -1.49
N VAL A 192 -8.29 -10.64 -0.30
CA VAL A 192 -9.74 -10.87 -0.11
C VAL A 192 -10.54 -9.86 -0.92
N GLN A 193 -10.16 -8.58 -0.90
CA GLN A 193 -10.88 -7.54 -1.61
C GLN A 193 -10.86 -7.76 -3.14
N CYS A 194 -9.69 -8.09 -3.68
CA CYS A 194 -9.53 -8.37 -5.11
C CYS A 194 -10.27 -9.64 -5.53
N LEU A 195 -10.28 -10.68 -4.68
CA LEU A 195 -11.03 -11.91 -4.93
C LEU A 195 -12.53 -11.62 -5.06
N VAL A 196 -13.10 -10.88 -4.09
CA VAL A 196 -14.53 -10.54 -4.08
C VAL A 196 -14.90 -9.72 -5.31
N PHE A 197 -14.14 -8.69 -5.65
CA PHE A 197 -14.41 -7.89 -6.85
C PHE A 197 -14.20 -8.67 -8.15
N GLY A 198 -13.17 -9.52 -8.21
CA GLY A 198 -12.88 -10.38 -9.36
C GLY A 198 -14.00 -11.39 -9.60
N ALA A 199 -14.42 -12.10 -8.55
CA ALA A 199 -15.49 -13.09 -8.61
C ALA A 199 -16.83 -12.47 -9.03
N VAL A 200 -17.19 -11.30 -8.48
CA VAL A 200 -18.42 -10.60 -8.87
C VAL A 200 -18.39 -10.20 -10.35
N ARG A 201 -17.26 -9.72 -10.87
CA ARG A 201 -17.11 -9.35 -12.30
C ARG A 201 -17.11 -10.56 -13.24
N LEU A 202 -16.68 -11.72 -12.76
CA LEU A 202 -16.74 -12.98 -13.52
C LEU A 202 -18.14 -13.60 -13.51
N ALA A 203 -18.87 -13.49 -12.38
CA ALA A 203 -20.19 -14.09 -12.20
C ALA A 203 -21.36 -13.23 -12.74
N GLY A 204 -21.23 -11.90 -12.75
CA GLY A 204 -22.30 -10.99 -13.18
C GLY A 204 -21.83 -9.87 -14.10
N PRO A 205 -21.51 -10.13 -15.39
CA PRO A 205 -21.00 -9.12 -16.32
C PRO A 205 -21.97 -7.99 -16.69
N ARG A 206 -23.23 -8.07 -16.28
CA ARG A 206 -24.29 -7.11 -16.68
C ARG A 206 -24.97 -6.40 -15.51
N ASP A 207 -24.68 -6.78 -14.27
CA ASP A 207 -25.41 -6.29 -13.09
C ASP A 207 -24.46 -5.53 -12.14
N HIS A 208 -24.08 -4.32 -12.56
CA HIS A 208 -23.04 -3.51 -11.89
C HIS A 208 -23.59 -2.56 -10.80
N GLY A 209 -24.85 -2.71 -10.39
CA GLY A 209 -25.59 -1.71 -9.61
C GLY A 209 -24.99 -1.29 -8.25
N PRO A 210 -24.32 -2.16 -7.45
CA PRO A 210 -23.76 -1.73 -6.16
C PRO A 210 -22.27 -2.00 -5.89
N LEU A 211 -21.52 -2.68 -6.78
CA LEU A 211 -20.08 -2.96 -6.61
C LEU A 211 -19.22 -2.25 -7.68
N THR A 212 -19.47 -0.97 -7.91
CA THR A 212 -18.61 -0.15 -8.77
C THR A 212 -17.28 0.15 -8.08
N TRP A 213 -16.17 -0.02 -8.82
CA TRP A 213 -14.80 0.24 -8.33
C TRP A 213 -14.62 1.70 -7.85
N GLU A 214 -15.30 2.64 -8.53
CA GLU A 214 -15.50 4.01 -8.07
C GLU A 214 -16.96 4.18 -7.65
N PRO A 215 -17.28 4.70 -6.45
CA PRO A 215 -16.39 5.19 -5.38
C PRO A 215 -16.03 4.12 -4.30
N TYR A 216 -16.75 3.00 -4.26
CA TYR A 216 -16.70 2.07 -3.11
C TYR A 216 -15.38 1.32 -2.98
N GLY A 217 -14.89 0.69 -4.06
CA GLY A 217 -13.65 -0.10 -4.03
C GLY A 217 -12.43 0.73 -3.64
N ARG A 218 -12.32 1.94 -4.19
CA ARG A 218 -11.24 2.88 -3.86
C ARG A 218 -11.27 3.32 -2.39
N TRP A 219 -12.44 3.67 -1.84
CA TRP A 219 -12.57 4.05 -0.43
C TRP A 219 -12.28 2.90 0.53
N VAL A 220 -12.72 1.67 0.21
CA VAL A 220 -12.37 0.50 1.02
C VAL A 220 -10.87 0.24 0.98
N LEU A 221 -10.21 0.37 -0.18
CA LEU A 221 -8.75 0.24 -0.27
C LEU A 221 -8.03 1.27 0.61
N PHE A 222 -8.38 2.55 0.51
CA PHE A 222 -7.77 3.59 1.36
C PHE A 222 -8.05 3.35 2.85
N SER A 223 -9.25 2.88 3.20
CA SER A 223 -9.59 2.48 4.56
C SER A 223 -8.72 1.31 5.04
N LEU A 224 -8.45 0.31 4.19
CA LEU A 224 -7.60 -0.83 4.52
C LEU A 224 -6.17 -0.38 4.80
N PHE A 225 -5.60 0.46 3.93
CA PHE A 225 -4.29 1.07 4.14
C PHE A 225 -4.25 1.87 5.44
N GLY A 226 -5.24 2.74 5.67
CA GLY A 226 -5.31 3.58 6.86
C GLY A 226 -5.42 2.76 8.15
N VAL A 227 -6.27 1.73 8.18
CA VAL A 227 -6.44 0.85 9.36
C VAL A 227 -5.16 0.05 9.61
N CYS A 228 -4.56 -0.56 8.58
CA CYS A 228 -3.34 -1.35 8.76
C CYS A 228 -2.17 -0.47 9.23
N PHE A 229 -2.02 0.73 8.65
CA PHE A 229 -0.99 1.68 9.06
C PHE A 229 -1.21 2.16 10.49
N ALA A 230 -2.43 2.55 10.85
CA ALA A 230 -2.75 3.00 12.21
C ALA A 230 -2.52 1.91 13.26
N VAL A 231 -2.95 0.66 12.99
CA VAL A 231 -2.75 -0.47 13.91
C VAL A 231 -1.28 -0.85 14.01
N GLY A 232 -0.56 -0.95 12.89
CA GLY A 232 0.87 -1.25 12.87
C GLY A 232 1.67 -0.18 13.63
N PHE A 233 1.42 1.10 13.34
CA PHE A 233 2.07 2.22 14.01
C PHE A 233 1.76 2.27 15.50
N ALA A 234 0.50 2.07 15.90
CA ALA A 234 0.11 2.02 17.30
C ALA A 234 0.77 0.84 18.03
N ALA A 235 0.88 -0.33 17.40
CA ALA A 235 1.53 -1.50 17.98
C ALA A 235 3.03 -1.28 18.20
N VAL A 236 3.72 -0.63 17.25
CA VAL A 236 5.13 -0.21 17.41
C VAL A 236 5.27 0.77 18.57
N TRP A 237 4.41 1.78 18.63
CA TRP A 237 4.46 2.81 19.67
C TRP A 237 4.23 2.23 21.07
N THR A 238 3.31 1.28 21.18
CA THR A 238 2.94 0.64 22.45
C THR A 238 3.82 -0.56 22.81
N ARG A 239 4.77 -0.94 21.93
CA ARG A 239 5.62 -2.14 22.05
C ARG A 239 4.83 -3.41 22.35
N VAL A 240 3.62 -3.50 21.80
CA VAL A 240 2.73 -4.64 21.99
C VAL A 240 3.19 -5.78 21.07
N PRO A 241 3.01 -7.05 21.45
CA PRO A 241 3.37 -8.17 20.60
C PRO A 241 2.74 -8.11 19.21
N TRP A 242 3.48 -8.50 18.18
CA TRP A 242 3.06 -8.44 16.78
C TRP A 242 1.77 -9.22 16.48
N TRP A 243 1.44 -10.27 17.24
CA TRP A 243 0.20 -11.05 17.07
C TRP A 243 -1.07 -10.24 17.35
N THR A 244 -0.95 -9.10 18.03
CA THR A 244 -2.08 -8.18 18.23
C THR A 244 -2.47 -7.42 16.96
N VAL A 245 -1.53 -7.21 16.04
CA VAL A 245 -1.76 -6.50 14.77
C VAL A 245 -2.82 -7.20 13.92
N PRO A 246 -2.71 -8.50 13.56
CA PRO A 246 -3.77 -9.19 12.82
C PRO A 246 -5.09 -9.25 13.59
N LEU A 247 -5.04 -9.48 14.91
CA LEU A 247 -6.24 -9.57 15.74
C LEU A 247 -7.04 -8.27 15.79
N ALA A 248 -6.37 -7.11 15.74
CA ALA A 248 -7.03 -5.80 15.75
C ALA A 248 -7.37 -5.31 14.34
N ALA A 249 -6.45 -5.44 13.39
CA ALA A 249 -6.61 -4.88 12.05
C ALA A 249 -7.73 -5.57 11.24
N VAL A 250 -7.86 -6.89 11.34
CA VAL A 250 -8.90 -7.66 10.61
C VAL A 250 -10.32 -7.25 11.01
N PRO A 251 -10.72 -7.24 12.30
CA PRO A 251 -12.07 -6.83 12.68
C PRO A 251 -12.31 -5.33 12.42
N LEU A 252 -11.31 -4.46 12.62
CA LEU A 252 -11.44 -3.04 12.31
C LEU A 252 -11.68 -2.79 10.82
N ALA A 253 -10.94 -3.49 9.95
CA ALA A 253 -11.15 -3.45 8.51
C ALA A 253 -12.54 -3.98 8.11
N GLY A 254 -12.98 -5.08 8.71
CA GLY A 254 -14.32 -5.64 8.49
C GLY A 254 -15.43 -4.68 8.91
N CYS A 255 -15.31 -4.07 10.10
CA CYS A 255 -16.24 -3.07 10.60
C CYS A 255 -16.28 -1.82 9.72
N ALA A 256 -15.13 -1.31 9.27
CA ALA A 256 -15.05 -0.16 8.38
C ALA A 256 -15.74 -0.47 7.03
N ALA A 257 -15.44 -1.63 6.42
CA ALA A 257 -16.07 -2.06 5.18
C ALA A 257 -17.59 -2.20 5.32
N LEU A 258 -18.06 -2.82 6.41
CA LEU A 258 -19.49 -2.94 6.71
C LEU A 258 -20.15 -1.57 6.89
N TRP A 259 -19.51 -0.67 7.63
CA TRP A 259 -19.99 0.69 7.86
C TRP A 259 -20.10 1.48 6.55
N PHE A 260 -19.09 1.42 5.67
CA PHE A 260 -19.15 2.04 4.35
C PHE A 260 -20.29 1.46 3.50
N ARG A 261 -20.47 0.14 3.52
CA ARG A 261 -21.58 -0.52 2.83
C ARG A 261 -22.94 -0.05 3.35
N LEU A 262 -23.10 0.09 4.66
CA LEU A 262 -24.33 0.57 5.29
C LEU A 262 -24.57 2.05 5.00
N ARG A 263 -23.53 2.90 5.01
CA ARG A 263 -23.65 4.33 4.66
C ARG A 263 -24.08 4.53 3.22
N LEU A 264 -23.48 3.81 2.27
CA LEU A 264 -23.87 3.88 0.87
C LEU A 264 -25.30 3.39 0.65
N ARG A 265 -25.73 2.34 1.38
CA ARG A 265 -27.13 1.86 1.37
C ARG A 265 -28.12 2.83 2.03
N ARG A 266 -27.67 3.69 2.95
CA ARG A 266 -28.49 4.73 3.60
C ARG A 266 -28.57 6.03 2.81
N HIS A 267 -27.77 6.19 1.76
CA HIS A 267 -27.79 7.39 0.90
C HIS A 267 -28.71 7.37 -0.35
N PRO A 268 -29.74 6.49 -0.51
CA PRO A 268 -30.76 6.71 -1.53
C PRO A 268 -31.85 7.63 -0.96
N ARG A 269 -32.08 8.76 -1.65
CA ARG A 269 -33.14 9.78 -1.46
C ARG A 269 -32.80 10.99 -0.57
N ARG A 270 -32.07 11.94 -1.17
CA ARG A 270 -32.34 13.39 -1.04
C ARG A 270 -32.11 14.06 -2.40
N GLN A 271 -32.95 13.70 -3.36
CA GLN A 271 -33.27 14.53 -4.52
C GLN A 271 -34.78 14.41 -4.69
N GLY A 272 -35.48 15.23 -3.92
CA GLY A 272 -36.87 15.62 -4.13
C GLY A 272 -36.87 17.12 -4.32
#